data_AF-A0AA47GTY3-F1
#
_entry.id   AF-A0AA47GTY3-F1
#
_cell.length_a   1.000
_cell.length_b   1.000
_cell.length_c   1.000
_cell.angle_alpha   90.00
_cell.angle_beta   90.00
_cell.angle_gamma   90.00
#
_symmetry.space_group_name_H-M   'P 1'
#
loop_
_entity.id
_entity.type
_entity.pdbx_description
1 polymer ?
#
loop_
_entity_poly.entity_id
_entity_poly.type
_entity_poly.pdbx_seq_one_letter_code
_entity_poly.pdbx_strand_id
1 'polypeptide(L)'
;MSRKALSAFVAFMVILITSLAIVLILRLDSPQKQLARTARELAIENLLSATQRDSLENLHHIETRLNAPRKRGGSLDSLKLFLSKDPGRRDFARPSVNSRFRKHLNEDARKTIEAYMTQFADEELPNWAPEYVSTVRVLFDFLKEDLLILSGIPAELTFMPVPSVDNLSIINNIHLALENFAGVWIPRNETSFSYTSNRQEVRSFLLGNWRFRLRLMALDTSWKKLIASLYNLSVDKNWILATKYHPALQAELDELCILVLSADIHRRGEDLLARIDAVSGEPGINWTPKFSYYKNIPELNGYTSDEESTIFVAKVNLGYTFRDGGTQTWLNQRKDWLTDYFNGFFSSIESSDVKPISSVELFEWKMARLKAAAIHDINSKIVLESTFGSRGIYGVRDLALLRINLLADS
;
A
#
# COMPACT_ATOMS: atom_id res chain seq x y z
N MET A 1 9.68 77.25 18.84
CA MET A 1 10.79 76.33 18.48
C MET A 1 11.58 76.98 17.33
N SER A 2 12.91 77.15 17.45
CA SER A 2 13.69 77.77 16.36
C SER A 2 13.72 76.84 15.13
N ARG A 3 13.83 77.38 13.90
CA ARG A 3 13.94 76.56 12.67
C ARG A 3 15.07 75.53 12.75
N LYS A 4 16.14 75.84 13.46
CA LYS A 4 17.28 74.94 13.74
C LYS A 4 16.93 73.80 14.70
N ALA A 5 16.08 74.05 15.70
CA ALA A 5 15.60 73.03 16.63
C ALA A 5 14.61 72.06 15.97
N LEU A 6 13.77 72.57 15.06
CA LEU A 6 12.84 71.74 14.29
C LEU A 6 13.59 70.83 13.29
N SER A 7 14.59 71.36 12.58
CA SER A 7 15.41 70.56 11.66
C SER A 7 16.22 69.49 12.40
N ALA A 8 16.76 69.80 13.58
CA ALA A 8 17.46 68.83 14.42
C ALA A 8 16.52 67.72 14.93
N PHE A 9 15.30 68.07 15.32
CA PHE A 9 14.29 67.11 15.76
C PHE A 9 13.84 66.18 14.62
N VAL A 10 13.60 66.71 13.42
CA VAL A 10 13.25 65.90 12.24
C VAL A 10 14.39 64.96 11.86
N ALA A 11 15.64 65.44 11.86
CA ALA A 11 16.81 64.59 11.59
C ALA A 11 16.94 63.46 12.63
N PHE A 12 16.73 63.76 13.92
CA PHE A 12 16.74 62.76 14.99
C PHE A 12 15.64 61.71 14.80
N MET A 13 14.40 62.12 14.49
CA MET A 13 13.29 61.21 14.23
C MET A 13 13.55 60.32 13.00
N VAL A 14 14.14 60.86 11.92
CA VAL A 14 14.50 60.07 10.73
C VAL A 14 15.54 59.02 11.08
N ILE A 15 16.59 59.36 11.84
CA ILE A 15 17.62 58.41 12.31
C ILE A 15 17.00 57.34 13.19
N LEU A 16 16.08 57.71 14.10
CA LEU A 16 15.43 56.77 15.00
C LEU A 16 14.56 55.78 14.23
N ILE A 17 13.78 56.25 13.25
CA ILE A 17 12.93 55.40 12.39
C ILE A 17 13.78 54.50 11.49
N THR A 18 14.86 55.00 10.89
CA THR A 18 15.77 54.17 10.08
C THR A 18 16.49 53.13 10.92
N SER A 19 16.95 53.48 12.12
CA SER A 19 17.57 52.54 13.06
C SER A 19 16.59 51.47 13.51
N LEU A 20 15.34 51.85 13.82
CA LEU A 20 14.27 50.91 14.17
C LEU A 20 13.94 49.98 13.00
N ALA A 21 13.88 50.50 11.77
CA ALA A 21 13.66 49.72 10.56
C ALA A 21 14.81 48.73 10.31
N ILE A 22 16.07 49.14 10.49
CA ILE A 22 17.24 48.25 10.37
C ILE A 22 17.20 47.15 11.43
N VAL A 23 16.91 47.47 12.69
CA VAL A 23 16.77 46.47 13.76
C VAL A 23 15.60 45.52 13.49
N LEU A 24 14.48 46.01 12.95
CA LEU A 24 13.35 45.19 12.51
C LEU A 24 13.74 44.26 11.37
N ILE A 25 14.44 44.74 10.35
CA ILE A 25 14.94 43.93 9.23
C ILE A 25 15.91 42.86 9.73
N LEU A 26 16.87 43.22 10.59
CA LEU A 26 17.82 42.28 11.19
C LEU A 26 17.15 41.24 12.10
N ARG A 27 16.07 41.60 12.82
CA ARG A 27 15.25 40.65 13.60
C ARG A 27 14.35 39.79 12.71
N LEU A 28 13.88 40.31 11.58
CA LEU A 28 13.07 39.55 10.63
C LEU A 28 13.93 38.53 9.86
N ASP A 29 15.21 38.83 9.63
CA ASP A 29 16.13 38.04 8.82
C ASP A 29 17.35 37.52 9.60
N SER A 30 17.16 37.17 10.88
CA SER A 30 18.22 36.58 11.69
C SER A 30 18.76 35.28 11.06
N PRO A 31 20.06 34.94 11.16
CA PRO A 31 20.63 33.71 10.62
C PRO A 31 19.89 32.44 11.05
N GLN A 32 19.36 32.41 12.27
CA GLN A 32 18.56 31.29 12.78
C GLN A 32 17.22 31.12 12.04
N LYS A 33 16.55 32.23 11.68
CA LYS A 33 15.32 32.20 10.87
C LYS A 33 15.60 31.77 9.43
N GLN A 34 16.74 32.18 8.87
CA GLN A 34 17.19 31.73 7.55
C GLN A 34 17.48 30.22 7.56
N LEU A 35 18.23 29.73 8.55
CA LEU A 35 18.48 28.30 8.73
C LEU A 35 17.19 27.50 8.91
N ALA A 36 16.25 27.97 9.73
CA ALA A 36 14.95 27.33 9.90
C ALA A 36 14.12 27.32 8.61
N ARG A 37 14.24 28.36 7.76
CA ARG A 37 13.61 28.40 6.44
C ARG A 37 14.21 27.36 5.50
N THR A 38 15.53 27.27 5.41
CA THR A 38 16.21 26.26 4.59
C THR A 38 15.88 24.85 5.06
N ALA A 39 15.87 24.61 6.38
CA ALA A 39 15.49 23.31 6.96
C ALA A 39 14.05 22.92 6.60
N ARG A 40 13.10 23.86 6.67
CA ARG A 40 11.71 23.64 6.21
C ARG A 40 11.63 23.25 4.73
N GLU A 41 12.30 24.02 3.87
CA GLU A 41 12.28 23.80 2.42
C GLU A 41 12.85 22.43 2.09
N LEU A 42 13.99 22.08 2.71
CA LEU A 42 14.64 20.78 2.57
C LEU A 42 13.81 19.62 3.14
N ALA A 43 13.11 19.81 4.26
CA ALA A 43 12.21 18.79 4.82
C ALA A 43 11.07 18.43 3.86
N ILE A 44 10.42 19.45 3.28
CA ILE A 44 9.34 19.27 2.30
C ILE A 44 9.88 18.63 1.02
N GLU A 45 11.06 19.06 0.57
CA GLU A 45 11.71 18.48 -0.59
C GLU A 45 12.02 17.00 -0.34
N ASN A 46 12.69 16.67 0.76
CA ASN A 46 13.03 15.29 1.12
C ASN A 46 11.80 14.39 1.19
N LEU A 47 10.68 14.86 1.77
CA LEU A 47 9.46 14.05 1.90
C LEU A 47 8.73 13.84 0.55
N LEU A 48 8.71 14.85 -0.33
CA LEU A 48 7.78 14.92 -1.48
C LEU A 48 8.43 14.91 -2.87
N SER A 49 9.72 15.20 -2.99
CA SER A 49 10.41 15.40 -4.27
C SER A 49 10.90 14.10 -4.91
N ALA A 50 11.14 14.17 -6.23
CA ALA A 50 11.78 13.11 -7.01
C ALA A 50 13.32 13.29 -7.10
N THR A 51 13.84 14.39 -6.55
CA THR A 51 15.27 14.75 -6.61
C THR A 51 15.99 14.09 -5.44
N GLN A 52 16.50 12.89 -5.68
CA GLN A 52 17.16 12.10 -4.65
C GLN A 52 18.55 12.66 -4.30
N ARG A 53 18.91 12.59 -3.00
CA ARG A 53 20.29 12.39 -2.52
C ARG A 53 20.31 11.04 -1.79
N ASP A 54 20.87 10.04 -2.47
CA ASP A 54 21.22 8.63 -2.16
C ASP A 54 21.09 7.98 -0.75
N SER A 55 20.25 8.44 0.20
CA SER A 55 20.20 7.78 1.52
C SER A 55 18.88 7.81 2.32
N LEU A 56 17.81 8.47 1.84
CA LEU A 56 16.55 8.55 2.60
C LEU A 56 15.35 8.10 1.77
N GLU A 57 14.56 7.15 2.31
CA GLU A 57 13.25 6.78 1.77
C GLU A 57 12.30 7.97 1.81
N ASN A 58 11.56 8.20 0.72
CA ASN A 58 10.54 9.24 0.66
C ASN A 58 9.26 8.75 0.00
N LEU A 59 8.17 9.53 0.11
CA LEU A 59 6.85 9.09 -0.37
C LEU A 59 6.82 8.86 -1.88
N HIS A 60 7.67 9.54 -2.65
CA HIS A 60 7.77 9.32 -4.09
C HIS A 60 8.48 8.00 -4.42
N HIS A 61 9.59 7.68 -3.75
CA HIS A 61 10.27 6.41 -3.92
C HIS A 61 9.38 5.23 -3.52
N ILE A 62 8.66 5.35 -2.41
CA ILE A 62 7.68 4.36 -1.96
C ILE A 62 6.56 4.19 -3.02
N GLU A 63 6.03 5.29 -3.57
CA GLU A 63 5.06 5.28 -4.67
C GLU A 63 5.60 4.54 -5.90
N THR A 64 6.86 4.77 -6.28
CA THR A 64 7.47 4.10 -7.43
C THR A 64 7.65 2.59 -7.22
N ARG A 65 8.02 2.16 -6.00
CA ARG A 65 8.16 0.73 -5.67
C ARG A 65 6.84 -0.02 -5.72
N LEU A 66 5.73 0.62 -5.33
CA LEU A 66 4.40 0.03 -5.49
C LEU A 66 4.01 -0.20 -6.95
N ASN A 67 4.44 0.69 -7.85
CA ASN A 67 4.13 0.58 -9.28
C ASN A 67 5.10 -0.35 -10.02
N ALA A 68 6.33 -0.47 -9.53
CA ALA A 68 7.36 -1.33 -10.08
C ALA A 68 8.17 -1.89 -8.89
N PRO A 69 7.84 -3.12 -8.41
CA PRO A 69 8.48 -3.72 -7.23
C PRO A 69 10.01 -3.92 -7.33
N ARG A 70 10.60 -3.64 -8.50
CA ARG A 70 12.03 -3.35 -8.73
C ARG A 70 12.20 -2.12 -9.63
N LYS A 71 13.39 -1.49 -9.64
CA LYS A 71 13.78 -0.42 -10.60
C LYS A 71 13.41 -0.83 -12.05
N ARG A 72 13.16 0.16 -12.92
CA ARG A 72 12.71 0.03 -14.34
C ARG A 72 12.65 -1.40 -14.90
N GLY A 73 11.43 -1.93 -15.04
CA GLY A 73 11.15 -3.30 -15.51
C GLY A 73 10.85 -4.30 -14.39
N GLY A 74 10.17 -3.88 -13.31
CA GLY A 74 9.98 -4.66 -12.07
C GLY A 74 9.40 -6.08 -12.25
N SER A 75 9.42 -6.90 -11.19
CA SER A 75 9.03 -8.33 -11.24
C SER A 75 7.65 -8.57 -11.86
N LEU A 76 6.65 -7.77 -11.50
CA LEU A 76 5.30 -7.84 -12.08
C LEU A 76 5.28 -7.49 -13.57
N ASP A 77 5.98 -6.44 -13.99
CA ASP A 77 6.07 -6.03 -15.40
C ASP A 77 6.85 -7.05 -16.22
N SER A 78 7.91 -7.62 -15.64
CA SER A 78 8.69 -8.70 -16.25
C SER A 78 7.85 -9.94 -16.48
N LEU A 79 7.04 -10.34 -15.48
CA LEU A 79 6.09 -11.44 -15.61
C LEU A 79 5.06 -11.14 -16.70
N LYS A 80 4.40 -9.98 -16.66
CA LYS A 80 3.41 -9.58 -17.69
C LYS A 80 4.01 -9.52 -19.09
N LEU A 81 5.23 -8.98 -19.23
CA LEU A 81 5.95 -8.93 -20.49
C LEU A 81 6.22 -10.34 -21.03
N PHE A 82 6.60 -11.29 -20.16
CA PHE A 82 6.79 -12.67 -20.55
C PHE A 82 5.47 -13.35 -20.94
N LEU A 83 4.42 -13.17 -20.13
CA LEU A 83 3.07 -13.67 -20.40
C LEU A 83 2.45 -13.09 -21.69
N SER A 84 2.88 -11.90 -22.14
CA SER A 84 2.42 -11.36 -23.43
C SER A 84 2.87 -12.18 -24.65
N LYS A 85 3.81 -13.10 -24.49
CA LYS A 85 4.30 -13.99 -25.54
C LYS A 85 3.42 -15.23 -25.63
N ASP A 86 3.06 -15.60 -26.85
CA ASP A 86 2.31 -16.83 -27.14
C ASP A 86 3.26 -18.04 -27.17
N PRO A 87 3.14 -18.98 -26.21
CA PRO A 87 3.99 -20.18 -26.16
C PRO A 87 3.66 -21.21 -27.23
N GLY A 88 2.45 -21.17 -27.82
CA GLY A 88 2.02 -22.08 -28.87
C GLY A 88 2.58 -21.75 -30.26
N ARG A 89 3.34 -20.65 -30.41
CA ARG A 89 4.01 -20.32 -31.68
C ARG A 89 5.14 -21.29 -31.95
N ARG A 90 5.23 -21.77 -33.20
CA ARG A 90 6.30 -22.65 -33.71
C ARG A 90 7.72 -22.20 -33.36
N ASP A 91 7.92 -20.89 -33.22
CA ASP A 91 9.21 -20.27 -32.97
C ASP A 91 9.44 -19.86 -31.50
N PHE A 92 8.54 -20.22 -30.57
CA PHE A 92 8.68 -19.86 -29.15
C PHE A 92 9.98 -20.39 -28.53
N ALA A 93 10.34 -21.64 -28.86
CA ALA A 93 11.59 -22.27 -28.42
C ALA A 93 12.85 -21.68 -29.10
N ARG A 94 12.72 -20.73 -30.05
CA ARG A 94 13.89 -20.13 -30.68
C ARG A 94 14.60 -19.20 -29.69
N PRO A 95 15.92 -19.36 -29.47
CA PRO A 95 16.69 -18.49 -28.60
C PRO A 95 16.56 -17.00 -28.94
N SER A 96 16.33 -16.63 -30.21
CA SER A 96 16.16 -15.23 -30.63
C SER A 96 14.90 -14.56 -30.04
N VAL A 97 13.80 -15.30 -29.88
CA VAL A 97 12.52 -14.81 -29.32
C VAL A 97 12.61 -14.65 -27.79
N ASN A 98 13.40 -15.52 -27.14
CA ASN A 98 13.64 -15.47 -25.70
C ASN A 98 14.89 -14.65 -25.32
N SER A 99 15.76 -14.30 -26.27
CA SER A 99 17.03 -13.60 -26.02
C SER A 99 16.85 -12.25 -25.33
N ARG A 100 15.84 -11.45 -25.72
CA ARG A 100 15.58 -10.15 -25.07
C ARG A 100 15.26 -10.32 -23.60
N PHE A 101 14.48 -11.33 -23.24
CA PHE A 101 14.12 -11.62 -21.86
C PHE A 101 15.27 -12.27 -21.09
N ARG A 102 15.95 -13.27 -21.67
CA ARG A 102 17.10 -13.95 -21.04
C ARG A 102 18.24 -13.00 -20.71
N LYS A 103 18.41 -11.90 -21.46
CA LYS A 103 19.36 -10.81 -21.13
C LYS A 103 19.04 -10.06 -19.84
N HIS A 104 17.79 -10.08 -19.40
CA HIS A 104 17.33 -9.44 -18.15
C HIS A 104 17.33 -10.39 -16.95
N LEU A 105 17.57 -11.69 -17.16
CA LEU A 105 17.75 -12.67 -16.10
C LEU A 105 19.22 -12.73 -15.67
N ASN A 106 19.45 -12.65 -14.35
CA ASN A 106 20.75 -12.93 -13.76
C ASN A 106 21.10 -14.44 -13.86
N GLU A 107 22.34 -14.79 -13.56
CA GLU A 107 22.82 -16.17 -13.68
C GLU A 107 22.05 -17.14 -12.76
N ASP A 108 21.71 -16.69 -11.55
CA ASP A 108 20.95 -17.48 -10.58
C ASP A 108 19.54 -17.80 -11.07
N ALA A 109 18.85 -16.83 -11.69
CA ALA A 109 17.55 -17.08 -12.31
C ALA A 109 17.65 -18.13 -13.41
N ARG A 110 18.71 -18.11 -14.23
CA ARG A 110 18.90 -19.10 -15.30
C ARG A 110 19.11 -20.50 -14.75
N LYS A 111 19.96 -20.65 -13.73
CA LYS A 111 20.18 -21.93 -13.03
C LYS A 111 18.88 -22.47 -12.42
N THR A 112 18.08 -21.57 -11.85
CA THR A 112 16.79 -21.93 -11.25
C THR A 112 15.79 -22.39 -12.33
N ILE A 113 15.76 -21.72 -13.49
CA ILE A 113 14.94 -22.17 -14.63
C ILE A 113 15.37 -23.56 -15.10
N GLU A 114 16.67 -23.81 -15.26
CA GLU A 114 17.20 -25.12 -15.67
C GLU A 114 16.85 -26.23 -14.66
N ALA A 115 16.92 -25.93 -13.36
CA ALA A 115 16.50 -26.84 -12.31
C ALA A 115 15.00 -27.19 -12.40
N TYR A 116 14.13 -26.20 -12.56
CA TYR A 116 12.70 -26.44 -12.76
C TYR A 116 12.42 -27.19 -14.06
N MET A 117 13.10 -26.86 -15.16
CA MET A 117 12.92 -27.55 -16.45
C MET A 117 13.22 -29.05 -16.33
N THR A 118 14.20 -29.42 -15.50
CA THR A 118 14.54 -30.82 -15.24
C THR A 118 13.42 -31.54 -14.49
N GLN A 119 12.67 -30.86 -13.62
CA GLN A 119 11.52 -31.43 -12.92
C GLN A 119 10.34 -31.71 -13.87
N PHE A 120 10.20 -30.92 -14.95
CA PHE A 120 9.18 -31.12 -15.98
C PHE A 120 9.60 -32.05 -17.12
N ALA A 121 10.82 -32.61 -17.08
CA ALA A 121 11.36 -33.43 -18.16
C ALA A 121 10.73 -34.83 -18.27
N ASP A 122 10.17 -35.34 -17.17
CA ASP A 122 9.59 -36.69 -17.08
C ASP A 122 8.09 -36.74 -17.45
N GLU A 123 7.49 -35.61 -17.79
CA GLU A 123 6.08 -35.51 -18.17
C GLU A 123 5.92 -35.48 -19.71
N GLU A 124 4.92 -36.18 -20.26
CA GLU A 124 4.55 -36.08 -21.70
C GLU A 124 3.93 -34.71 -22.01
N LEU A 125 4.79 -33.68 -22.03
CA LEU A 125 4.40 -32.29 -22.23
C LEU A 125 4.69 -31.81 -23.66
N PRO A 126 3.95 -30.79 -24.15
CA PRO A 126 4.37 -30.07 -25.33
C PRO A 126 5.81 -29.56 -25.18
N ASN A 127 6.60 -29.59 -26.26
CA ASN A 127 8.01 -29.23 -26.27
C ASN A 127 8.34 -27.81 -25.74
N TRP A 128 7.39 -26.88 -25.76
CA TRP A 128 7.54 -25.53 -25.24
C TRP A 128 7.24 -25.43 -23.73
N ALA A 129 6.50 -26.38 -23.17
CA ALA A 129 5.92 -26.27 -21.83
C ALA A 129 6.99 -26.27 -20.72
N PRO A 130 8.02 -27.14 -20.71
CA PRO A 130 9.04 -27.10 -19.67
C PRO A 130 9.73 -25.73 -19.56
N GLU A 131 10.16 -25.14 -20.70
CA GLU A 131 10.80 -23.82 -20.69
C GLU A 131 9.83 -22.72 -20.26
N TYR A 132 8.60 -22.75 -20.78
CA TYR A 132 7.59 -21.74 -20.49
C TYR A 132 7.18 -21.74 -19.02
N VAL A 133 6.76 -22.90 -18.49
CA VAL A 133 6.26 -23.06 -17.12
C VAL A 133 7.37 -22.75 -16.11
N SER A 134 8.58 -23.25 -16.34
CA SER A 134 9.75 -22.95 -15.48
C SER A 134 10.08 -21.45 -15.46
N THR A 135 9.99 -20.79 -16.60
CA THR A 135 10.23 -19.34 -16.66
C THR A 135 9.13 -18.54 -15.95
N VAL A 136 7.85 -18.91 -16.15
CA VAL A 136 6.73 -18.29 -15.41
C VAL A 136 6.92 -18.48 -13.91
N ARG A 137 7.29 -19.69 -13.47
CA ARG A 137 7.54 -20.00 -12.07
C ARG A 137 8.62 -19.10 -11.46
N VAL A 138 9.79 -19.01 -12.09
CA VAL A 138 10.89 -18.18 -11.59
C VAL A 138 10.51 -16.69 -11.54
N LEU A 139 9.82 -16.19 -12.56
CA LEU A 139 9.34 -14.80 -12.55
C LEU A 139 8.30 -14.54 -11.48
N PHE A 140 7.43 -15.51 -11.22
CA PHE A 140 6.44 -15.43 -10.17
C PHE A 140 7.10 -15.52 -8.78
N ASP A 141 8.14 -16.32 -8.60
CA ASP A 141 8.92 -16.38 -7.36
C ASP A 141 9.57 -15.02 -7.04
N PHE A 142 10.12 -14.32 -8.04
CA PHE A 142 10.61 -12.94 -7.85
C PHE A 142 9.50 -11.95 -7.50
N LEU A 143 8.33 -12.07 -8.13
CA LEU A 143 7.18 -11.24 -7.80
C LEU A 143 6.72 -11.48 -6.37
N LYS A 144 6.64 -12.75 -5.96
CA LYS A 144 6.24 -13.17 -4.62
C LYS A 144 7.21 -12.62 -3.57
N GLU A 145 8.51 -12.78 -3.76
CA GLU A 145 9.53 -12.24 -2.84
C GLU A 145 9.38 -10.72 -2.68
N ASP A 146 9.30 -9.98 -3.79
CA ASP A 146 9.11 -8.53 -3.77
C ASP A 146 7.83 -8.15 -3.01
N LEU A 147 6.70 -8.81 -3.28
CA LEU A 147 5.42 -8.48 -2.66
C LEU A 147 5.35 -8.86 -1.18
N LEU A 148 6.02 -9.93 -0.76
CA LEU A 148 6.17 -10.27 0.66
C LEU A 148 6.93 -9.17 1.40
N ILE A 149 8.06 -8.70 0.84
CA ILE A 149 8.82 -7.57 1.39
C ILE A 149 7.95 -6.31 1.45
N LEU A 150 7.25 -5.97 0.36
CA LEU A 150 6.43 -4.75 0.31
C LEU A 150 5.28 -4.81 1.32
N SER A 151 4.64 -5.98 1.48
CA SER A 151 3.52 -6.18 2.40
C SER A 151 3.94 -6.06 3.87
N GLY A 152 5.09 -6.63 4.24
CA GLY A 152 5.51 -6.72 5.64
C GLY A 152 4.58 -7.56 6.51
N ILE A 153 3.88 -8.54 5.92
CA ILE A 153 3.02 -9.48 6.66
C ILE A 153 3.86 -10.20 7.74
N PRO A 154 3.37 -10.32 8.99
CA PRO A 154 4.00 -11.16 10.00
C PRO A 154 4.11 -12.62 9.55
N ALA A 155 5.25 -13.26 9.83
CA ALA A 155 5.52 -14.63 9.39
C ALA A 155 4.55 -15.65 9.99
N GLU A 156 4.01 -15.38 11.18
CA GLU A 156 3.01 -16.20 11.86
C GLU A 156 1.66 -16.19 11.14
N LEU A 157 1.43 -15.20 10.28
CA LEU A 157 0.18 -14.99 9.57
C LEU A 157 0.29 -15.37 8.10
N THR A 158 1.35 -16.06 7.65
CA THR A 158 1.46 -16.57 6.28
C THR A 158 2.21 -17.90 6.26
N PHE A 159 1.83 -18.79 5.35
CA PHE A 159 2.58 -20.02 5.09
C PHE A 159 3.68 -19.82 4.04
N MET A 160 3.74 -18.65 3.39
CA MET A 160 4.80 -18.34 2.44
C MET A 160 6.11 -17.98 3.18
N PRO A 161 7.27 -18.46 2.70
CA PRO A 161 8.55 -18.08 3.28
C PRO A 161 8.78 -16.57 3.22
N VAL A 162 8.84 -15.91 4.39
CA VAL A 162 9.06 -14.47 4.49
C VAL A 162 10.56 -14.15 4.43
N PRO A 163 11.01 -13.23 3.56
CA PRO A 163 12.40 -12.79 3.51
C PRO A 163 12.88 -12.16 4.84
N SER A 164 14.20 -12.15 5.09
CA SER A 164 14.75 -11.61 6.34
C SER A 164 14.39 -10.14 6.57
N VAL A 165 14.22 -9.78 7.85
CA VAL A 165 13.66 -8.51 8.36
C VAL A 165 14.45 -7.26 7.97
N ASP A 166 15.65 -7.41 7.39
CA ASP A 166 16.48 -6.30 6.94
C ASP A 166 15.81 -5.45 5.84
N ASN A 167 14.76 -5.95 5.19
CA ASN A 167 13.95 -5.20 4.23
C ASN A 167 12.69 -4.62 4.89
N LEU A 168 12.71 -3.32 5.22
CA LEU A 168 11.55 -2.62 5.79
C LEU A 168 10.35 -2.60 4.84
N SER A 169 9.17 -2.97 5.37
CA SER A 169 7.88 -2.92 4.67
C SER A 169 7.52 -1.51 4.18
N ILE A 170 6.59 -1.40 3.23
CA ILE A 170 6.11 -0.08 2.76
C ILE A 170 5.54 0.76 3.90
N ILE A 171 4.83 0.13 4.84
CA ILE A 171 4.22 0.81 5.98
C ILE A 171 5.31 1.41 6.87
N ASN A 172 6.33 0.61 7.19
CA ASN A 172 7.50 1.07 7.94
C ASN A 172 8.26 2.19 7.22
N ASN A 173 8.40 2.11 5.90
CA ASN A 173 9.04 3.15 5.11
C ASN A 173 8.25 4.46 5.10
N ILE A 174 6.91 4.40 5.12
CA ILE A 174 6.05 5.59 5.26
C ILE A 174 6.27 6.21 6.64
N HIS A 175 6.23 5.42 7.71
CA HIS A 175 6.45 5.91 9.06
C HIS A 175 7.85 6.55 9.22
N LEU A 176 8.89 5.89 8.70
CA LEU A 176 10.25 6.40 8.72
C LEU A 176 10.39 7.72 7.94
N ALA A 177 9.76 7.83 6.76
CA ALA A 177 9.78 9.07 5.98
C ALA A 177 9.11 10.23 6.73
N LEU A 178 8.03 9.95 7.47
CA LEU A 178 7.30 10.93 8.27
C LEU A 178 8.04 11.31 9.56
N GLU A 179 8.68 10.35 10.21
CA GLU A 179 9.57 10.55 11.36
C GLU A 179 10.76 11.43 10.98
N ASN A 180 11.43 11.10 9.87
CA ASN A 180 12.53 11.90 9.32
C ASN A 180 12.08 13.33 9.01
N PHE A 181 10.90 13.49 8.41
CA PHE A 181 10.32 14.82 8.17
C PHE A 181 10.11 15.57 9.48
N ALA A 182 9.51 14.94 10.48
CA ALA A 182 9.22 15.56 11.77
C ALA A 182 10.49 15.97 12.54
N GLY A 183 11.58 15.21 12.40
CA GLY A 183 12.86 15.52 13.04
C GLY A 183 13.55 16.78 12.49
N VAL A 184 13.24 17.21 11.26
CA VAL A 184 13.87 18.38 10.63
C VAL A 184 12.92 19.54 10.36
N TRP A 185 11.60 19.32 10.45
CA TRP A 185 10.60 20.33 10.15
C TRP A 185 10.43 21.31 11.32
N ILE A 186 10.42 22.61 10.99
CA ILE A 186 10.27 23.71 11.97
C ILE A 186 9.14 24.63 11.50
N PRO A 187 8.07 24.89 12.28
CA PRO A 187 6.96 25.73 11.87
C PRO A 187 7.37 27.18 11.56
N ARG A 188 6.51 27.91 10.83
CA ARG A 188 6.79 29.32 10.47
C ARG A 188 6.90 30.17 11.73
N ASN A 189 7.87 31.09 11.71
CA ASN A 189 8.22 32.00 12.82
C ASN A 189 8.97 31.35 13.99
N GLU A 190 9.27 30.06 13.91
CA GLU A 190 10.07 29.36 14.91
C GLU A 190 11.51 29.08 14.43
N THR A 191 12.36 28.74 15.40
CA THR A 191 13.77 28.38 15.24
C THR A 191 14.03 27.02 15.89
N SER A 192 15.15 26.38 15.55
CA SER A 192 15.56 25.10 16.16
C SER A 192 15.75 25.15 17.68
N PHE A 193 15.94 26.34 18.25
CA PHE A 193 16.07 26.54 19.69
C PHE A 193 14.72 26.72 20.40
N SER A 194 13.71 27.25 19.69
CA SER A 194 12.41 27.59 20.27
C SER A 194 11.34 26.52 20.04
N TYR A 195 11.52 25.68 19.02
CA TYR A 195 10.54 24.69 18.61
C TYR A 195 10.80 23.34 19.27
N THR A 196 9.75 22.76 19.84
CA THR A 196 9.68 21.37 20.25
C THR A 196 8.61 20.67 19.42
N SER A 197 8.97 19.59 18.72
CA SER A 197 8.06 18.91 17.80
C SER A 197 6.80 18.40 18.49
N ASN A 198 5.63 18.69 17.90
CA ASN A 198 4.34 18.16 18.34
C ASN A 198 3.60 17.53 17.15
N ARG A 199 3.06 16.31 17.34
CA ARG A 199 2.21 15.59 16.37
C ARG A 199 1.10 16.46 15.78
N GLN A 200 0.41 17.26 16.61
CA GLN A 200 -0.75 18.02 16.17
C GLN A 200 -0.39 19.20 15.24
N GLU A 201 0.80 19.77 15.40
CA GLU A 201 1.29 20.83 14.51
C GLU A 201 1.79 20.26 13.20
N VAL A 202 2.55 19.16 13.25
CA VAL A 202 2.97 18.41 12.05
C VAL A 202 1.74 17.93 11.27
N ARG A 203 0.71 17.42 11.95
CA ARG A 203 -0.60 17.08 11.39
C ARG A 203 -1.22 18.25 10.63
N SER A 204 -1.39 19.37 11.32
CA SER A 204 -2.08 20.54 10.78
C SER A 204 -1.37 21.06 9.53
N PHE A 205 -0.04 21.06 9.56
CA PHE A 205 0.77 21.41 8.41
C PHE A 205 0.59 20.43 7.24
N LEU A 206 0.78 19.13 7.48
CA LEU A 206 0.71 18.10 6.43
C LEU A 206 -0.68 18.02 5.81
N LEU A 207 -1.75 18.02 6.61
CA LEU A 207 -3.13 17.99 6.11
C LEU A 207 -3.52 19.27 5.37
N GLY A 208 -2.96 20.42 5.77
CA GLY A 208 -3.09 21.68 5.06
C GLY A 208 -2.30 21.72 3.73
N ASN A 209 -1.29 20.87 3.58
CA ASN A 209 -0.41 20.85 2.42
C ASN A 209 -1.03 20.07 1.25
N TRP A 210 -1.35 20.77 0.15
CA TRP A 210 -1.94 20.15 -1.04
C TRP A 210 -1.02 19.11 -1.70
N ARG A 211 0.31 19.33 -1.71
CA ARG A 211 1.27 18.40 -2.33
C ARG A 211 1.33 17.09 -1.56
N PHE A 212 1.32 17.18 -0.22
CA PHE A 212 1.26 16.00 0.64
C PHE A 212 -0.02 15.18 0.38
N ARG A 213 -1.19 15.83 0.33
CA ARG A 213 -2.45 15.15 -0.02
C ARG A 213 -2.41 14.47 -1.39
N LEU A 214 -1.83 15.12 -2.41
CA LEU A 214 -1.65 14.49 -3.71
C LEU A 214 -0.72 13.27 -3.66
N ARG A 215 0.34 13.32 -2.86
CA ARG A 215 1.24 12.17 -2.68
C ARG A 215 0.54 11.00 -2.00
N LEU A 216 -0.24 11.24 -0.95
CA LEU A 216 -1.03 10.18 -0.32
C LEU A 216 -2.10 9.59 -1.26
N MET A 217 -2.72 10.41 -2.12
CA MET A 217 -3.62 9.93 -3.18
C MET A 217 -2.89 9.09 -4.24
N ALA A 218 -1.66 9.47 -4.59
CA ALA A 218 -0.82 8.71 -5.52
C ALA A 218 -0.45 7.34 -4.93
N LEU A 219 -0.03 7.30 -3.67
CA LEU A 219 0.23 6.05 -2.94
C LEU A 219 -0.99 5.12 -2.92
N ASP A 220 -2.17 5.64 -2.59
CA ASP A 220 -3.41 4.85 -2.64
C ASP A 220 -3.73 4.34 -4.06
N THR A 221 -3.48 5.18 -5.08
CA THR A 221 -3.66 4.79 -6.48
C THR A 221 -2.70 3.66 -6.87
N SER A 222 -1.44 3.69 -6.39
CA SER A 222 -0.47 2.64 -6.65
C SER A 222 -0.87 1.30 -6.01
N TRP A 223 -1.31 1.30 -4.75
CA TRP A 223 -1.87 0.10 -4.09
C TRP A 223 -3.03 -0.48 -4.89
N LYS A 224 -3.99 0.37 -5.26
CA LYS A 224 -5.15 -0.04 -6.06
C LYS A 224 -4.76 -0.66 -7.40
N LYS A 225 -3.78 -0.09 -8.10
CA LYS A 225 -3.27 -0.61 -9.38
C LYS A 225 -2.51 -1.92 -9.24
N LEU A 226 -1.75 -2.07 -8.15
CA LEU A 226 -1.05 -3.30 -7.83
C LEU A 226 -2.05 -4.44 -7.59
N ILE A 227 -3.03 -4.24 -6.72
CA ILE A 227 -4.11 -5.20 -6.46
C ILE A 227 -4.84 -5.55 -7.76
N ALA A 228 -5.23 -4.54 -8.55
CA ALA A 228 -5.86 -4.75 -9.85
C ALA A 228 -5.03 -5.61 -10.80
N SER A 229 -3.71 -5.40 -10.80
CA SER A 229 -2.80 -6.15 -11.64
C SER A 229 -2.67 -7.61 -11.24
N LEU A 230 -2.70 -7.92 -9.94
CA LEU A 230 -2.64 -9.30 -9.44
C LEU A 230 -3.92 -10.06 -9.80
N TYR A 231 -5.10 -9.47 -9.57
CA TYR A 231 -6.36 -10.08 -10.01
C TYR A 231 -6.40 -10.29 -11.53
N ASN A 232 -5.92 -9.32 -12.32
CA ASN A 232 -5.87 -9.47 -13.77
C ASN A 232 -4.91 -10.59 -14.24
N LEU A 233 -3.90 -10.98 -13.45
CA LEU A 233 -3.07 -12.16 -13.77
C LEU A 233 -3.90 -13.45 -13.69
N SER A 234 -4.79 -13.58 -12.70
CA SER A 234 -5.60 -14.79 -12.49
C SER A 234 -6.47 -15.17 -13.68
N VAL A 235 -6.79 -14.19 -14.54
CA VAL A 235 -7.61 -14.38 -15.75
C VAL A 235 -6.81 -14.25 -17.05
N ASP A 236 -5.50 -14.06 -16.98
CA ASP A 236 -4.63 -14.02 -18.14
C ASP A 236 -4.54 -15.42 -18.77
N LYS A 237 -4.78 -15.52 -20.08
CA LYS A 237 -4.84 -16.82 -20.78
C LYS A 237 -3.53 -17.60 -20.71
N ASN A 238 -2.40 -16.89 -20.74
CA ASN A 238 -1.07 -17.46 -20.74
C ASN A 238 -0.65 -17.83 -19.30
N TRP A 239 -1.08 -17.04 -18.29
CA TRP A 239 -1.03 -17.45 -16.89
C TRP A 239 -1.81 -18.74 -16.64
N ILE A 240 -3.09 -18.79 -17.06
CA ILE A 240 -3.95 -19.98 -16.93
C ILE A 240 -3.29 -21.20 -17.58
N LEU A 241 -2.66 -21.02 -18.73
CA LEU A 241 -1.91 -22.09 -19.39
C LEU A 241 -0.74 -22.60 -18.52
N ALA A 242 0.02 -21.73 -17.86
CA ALA A 242 1.07 -22.14 -16.93
C ALA A 242 0.50 -22.88 -15.72
N THR A 243 -0.59 -22.39 -15.12
CA THR A 243 -1.23 -23.01 -13.95
C THR A 243 -1.78 -24.42 -14.26
N LYS A 244 -2.17 -24.70 -15.51
CA LYS A 244 -2.58 -26.03 -15.94
C LYS A 244 -1.49 -27.08 -15.72
N TYR A 245 -0.22 -26.70 -15.92
CA TYR A 245 0.94 -27.58 -15.77
C TYR A 245 1.63 -27.43 -14.41
N HIS A 246 1.39 -26.33 -13.70
CA HIS A 246 1.88 -26.13 -12.33
C HIS A 246 0.79 -25.50 -11.45
N PRO A 247 -0.17 -26.29 -10.91
CA PRO A 247 -1.35 -25.78 -10.20
C PRO A 247 -1.05 -24.92 -8.97
N ALA A 248 0.08 -25.17 -8.29
CA ALA A 248 0.50 -24.38 -7.13
C ALA A 248 0.66 -22.87 -7.45
N LEU A 249 0.95 -22.50 -8.70
CA LEU A 249 1.01 -21.10 -9.13
C LEU A 249 -0.29 -20.34 -8.82
N GLN A 250 -1.45 -20.96 -9.04
CA GLN A 250 -2.73 -20.29 -8.80
C GLN A 250 -3.00 -20.12 -7.30
N ALA A 251 -2.80 -21.17 -6.51
CA ALA A 251 -2.96 -21.11 -5.06
C ALA A 251 -2.03 -20.07 -4.41
N GLU A 252 -0.78 -19.99 -4.88
CA GLU A 252 0.16 -18.96 -4.42
C GLU A 252 -0.23 -17.55 -4.90
N LEU A 253 -0.83 -17.38 -6.09
CA LEU A 253 -1.32 -16.07 -6.53
C LEU A 253 -2.52 -15.61 -5.70
N ASP A 254 -3.43 -16.52 -5.34
CA ASP A 254 -4.61 -16.22 -4.53
C ASP A 254 -4.18 -15.76 -3.13
N GLU A 255 -3.28 -16.49 -2.48
CA GLU A 255 -2.69 -16.08 -1.21
C GLU A 255 -1.96 -14.73 -1.36
N LEU A 256 -1.22 -14.50 -2.43
CA LEU A 256 -0.52 -13.23 -2.64
C LEU A 256 -1.50 -12.05 -2.85
N CYS A 257 -2.64 -12.27 -3.50
CA CYS A 257 -3.72 -11.28 -3.59
C CYS A 257 -4.27 -10.94 -2.20
N ILE A 258 -4.49 -11.95 -1.35
CA ILE A 258 -4.95 -11.77 0.03
C ILE A 258 -3.92 -10.98 0.83
N LEU A 259 -2.63 -11.34 0.77
CA LEU A 259 -1.56 -10.69 1.51
C LEU A 259 -1.42 -9.20 1.13
N VAL A 260 -1.39 -8.89 -0.17
CA VAL A 260 -1.28 -7.50 -0.65
C VAL A 260 -2.51 -6.68 -0.26
N LEU A 261 -3.71 -7.27 -0.36
CA LEU A 261 -4.94 -6.60 0.08
C LEU A 261 -4.98 -6.40 1.60
N SER A 262 -4.47 -7.37 2.37
CA SER A 262 -4.34 -7.29 3.83
C SER A 262 -3.45 -6.12 4.22
N ALA A 263 -2.28 -5.98 3.58
CA ALA A 263 -1.36 -4.87 3.82
C ALA A 263 -1.99 -3.51 3.49
N ASP A 264 -2.78 -3.43 2.40
CA ASP A 264 -3.50 -2.20 2.04
C ASP A 264 -4.62 -1.86 3.05
N ILE A 265 -5.31 -2.87 3.59
CA ILE A 265 -6.32 -2.69 4.66
C ILE A 265 -5.64 -2.24 5.97
N HIS A 266 -4.63 -2.98 6.42
CA HIS A 266 -3.90 -2.70 7.65
C HIS A 266 -3.30 -1.29 7.65
N ARG A 267 -2.57 -0.92 6.59
CA ARG A 267 -1.99 0.42 6.41
C ARG A 267 -3.00 1.58 6.53
N ARG A 268 -4.27 1.37 6.16
CA ARG A 268 -5.32 2.40 6.28
C ARG A 268 -5.92 2.49 7.69
N GLY A 269 -5.78 1.43 8.48
CA GLY A 269 -6.14 1.37 9.90
C GLY A 269 -5.07 2.01 10.80
N GLU A 270 -3.82 2.02 10.36
CA GLU A 270 -2.68 2.60 11.08
C GLU A 270 -2.77 4.12 11.26
N ASP A 271 -2.29 4.59 12.42
CA ASP A 271 -1.95 5.98 12.65
C ASP A 271 -0.63 6.31 11.93
N LEU A 272 -0.72 7.04 10.82
CA LEU A 272 0.43 7.42 10.02
C LEU A 272 1.51 8.21 10.79
N LEU A 273 1.13 8.91 11.87
CA LEU A 273 2.05 9.72 12.67
C LEU A 273 2.41 9.05 14.00
N ALA A 274 2.11 7.75 14.18
CA ALA A 274 2.39 7.01 15.41
C ALA A 274 3.87 6.99 15.80
N ARG A 275 4.80 7.22 14.86
CA ARG A 275 6.25 7.30 15.11
C ARG A 275 6.81 8.71 15.22
N ILE A 276 5.97 9.75 15.13
CA ILE A 276 6.38 11.12 15.41
C ILE A 276 6.34 11.33 16.92
N ASP A 277 7.30 12.06 17.48
CA ASP A 277 7.46 12.32 18.92
C ASP A 277 6.10 12.66 19.58
N ALA A 278 5.60 11.75 20.42
CA ALA A 278 4.24 11.81 20.97
C ALA A 278 4.22 12.48 22.34
N VAL A 279 3.25 13.35 22.54
CA VAL A 279 2.60 13.42 23.85
C VAL A 279 1.68 12.19 23.97
N SER A 280 1.85 11.39 25.03
CA SER A 280 1.05 10.18 25.24
C SER A 280 -0.45 10.50 25.35
N GLY A 281 -1.31 9.75 24.64
CA GLY A 281 -2.77 9.80 24.83
C GLY A 281 -3.58 10.63 23.84
N GLU A 282 -2.96 11.22 22.81
CA GLU A 282 -3.68 11.92 21.74
C GLU A 282 -4.23 10.96 20.66
N PRO A 283 -5.39 11.27 20.04
CA PRO A 283 -5.96 10.44 18.97
C PRO A 283 -5.08 10.46 17.71
N GLY A 284 -4.85 9.28 17.13
CA GLY A 284 -4.02 9.09 15.95
C GLY A 284 -4.54 9.70 14.64
N ILE A 285 -3.79 9.49 13.56
CA ILE A 285 -4.00 10.06 12.23
C ILE A 285 -4.09 8.97 11.17
N ASN A 286 -5.31 8.56 10.86
CA ASN A 286 -5.53 7.57 9.83
C ASN A 286 -5.74 8.28 8.48
N TRP A 287 -4.92 7.98 7.47
CA TRP A 287 -5.23 8.38 6.10
C TRP A 287 -6.20 7.39 5.47
N THR A 288 -7.44 7.82 5.31
CA THR A 288 -8.45 7.04 4.61
C THR A 288 -8.73 7.68 3.24
N PRO A 289 -8.47 6.98 2.12
CA PRO A 289 -8.89 7.45 0.81
C PRO A 289 -10.42 7.51 0.75
N LYS A 290 -10.96 8.21 -0.26
CA LYS A 290 -12.41 8.31 -0.43
C LYS A 290 -12.98 6.95 -0.88
N PHE A 291 -13.78 6.34 -0.02
CA PHE A 291 -14.59 5.16 -0.34
C PHE A 291 -16.05 5.51 -0.58
N SER A 292 -16.71 4.70 -1.39
CA SER A 292 -18.16 4.50 -1.36
C SER A 292 -18.44 3.16 -0.71
N TYR A 293 -19.54 3.04 0.03
CA TYR A 293 -19.90 1.82 0.74
C TYR A 293 -21.22 1.26 0.20
N TYR A 294 -21.19 0.00 -0.21
CA TYR A 294 -22.38 -0.79 -0.48
C TYR A 294 -22.93 -1.32 0.85
N LYS A 295 -24.21 -0.99 1.13
CA LYS A 295 -24.83 -1.19 2.46
C LYS A 295 -26.03 -2.13 2.44
N ASN A 296 -26.35 -2.72 1.28
CA ASN A 296 -27.58 -3.46 1.04
C ASN A 296 -27.50 -4.95 1.43
N ILE A 297 -26.38 -5.39 2.02
CA ILE A 297 -26.28 -6.69 2.69
C ILE A 297 -27.05 -6.55 4.02
N PRO A 298 -28.07 -7.36 4.31
CA PRO A 298 -28.82 -7.27 5.57
C PRO A 298 -27.93 -7.59 6.79
N GLU A 299 -28.47 -7.40 8.00
CA GLU A 299 -27.84 -8.01 9.18
C GLU A 299 -27.95 -9.53 9.06
N LEU A 300 -26.87 -10.22 9.41
CA LEU A 300 -26.68 -11.65 9.27
C LEU A 300 -26.64 -12.27 10.65
N ASN A 301 -27.21 -13.45 10.80
CA ASN A 301 -27.23 -14.21 12.03
C ASN A 301 -27.10 -15.71 11.75
N GLY A 302 -26.35 -16.40 12.60
CA GLY A 302 -26.09 -17.83 12.43
C GLY A 302 -25.16 -18.34 13.52
N TYR A 303 -24.56 -19.50 13.28
CA TYR A 303 -23.59 -20.14 14.17
C TYR A 303 -22.24 -20.20 13.47
N THR A 304 -21.17 -19.92 14.22
CA THR A 304 -19.78 -20.11 13.79
C THR A 304 -19.41 -21.60 13.71
N SER A 305 -18.24 -21.91 13.16
CA SER A 305 -17.72 -23.28 13.05
C SER A 305 -17.01 -23.80 14.30
N ASP A 306 -17.16 -23.11 15.44
CA ASP A 306 -16.57 -23.52 16.71
C ASP A 306 -17.07 -24.91 17.16
N GLU A 307 -16.24 -25.66 17.90
CA GLU A 307 -16.65 -26.93 18.52
C GLU A 307 -17.88 -26.74 19.44
N GLU A 308 -17.91 -25.63 20.18
CA GLU A 308 -19.08 -25.15 20.90
C GLU A 308 -19.74 -24.04 20.07
N SER A 309 -20.95 -24.30 19.56
CA SER A 309 -21.66 -23.39 18.67
C SER A 309 -21.77 -22.00 19.29
N THR A 310 -21.23 -20.99 18.62
CA THR A 310 -21.32 -19.59 19.06
C THR A 310 -22.22 -18.85 18.07
N ILE A 311 -23.24 -18.17 18.57
CA ILE A 311 -24.14 -17.38 17.73
C ILE A 311 -23.41 -16.12 17.29
N PHE A 312 -23.37 -15.85 15.99
CA PHE A 312 -22.91 -14.57 15.46
C PHE A 312 -24.09 -13.68 15.07
N VAL A 313 -23.94 -12.37 15.31
CA VAL A 313 -24.76 -11.32 14.69
C VAL A 313 -23.83 -10.33 14.00
N ALA A 314 -23.84 -10.33 12.67
CA ALA A 314 -22.90 -9.61 11.84
C ALA A 314 -23.59 -8.58 10.92
N LYS A 315 -23.05 -7.36 10.87
CA LYS A 315 -23.42 -6.35 9.86
C LYS A 315 -22.18 -5.89 9.12
N VAL A 316 -22.20 -6.03 7.80
CA VAL A 316 -21.06 -5.68 6.94
C VAL A 316 -21.44 -4.67 5.87
N ASN A 317 -20.48 -3.81 5.51
CA ASN A 317 -20.55 -2.96 4.33
C ASN A 317 -19.28 -3.14 3.48
N LEU A 318 -19.43 -3.13 2.16
CA LEU A 318 -18.31 -3.27 1.23
C LEU A 318 -17.84 -1.91 0.75
N GLY A 319 -16.60 -1.56 1.09
CA GLY A 319 -15.95 -0.34 0.65
C GLY A 319 -15.28 -0.53 -0.71
N TYR A 320 -15.63 0.32 -1.67
CA TYR A 320 -15.04 0.36 -3.00
C TYR A 320 -14.65 1.80 -3.37
N THR A 321 -13.73 1.94 -4.33
CA THR A 321 -13.17 3.25 -4.70
C THR A 321 -14.28 4.26 -5.03
N PHE A 322 -14.20 5.48 -4.50
CA PHE A 322 -15.21 6.50 -4.77
C PHE A 322 -15.39 6.73 -6.29
N ARG A 323 -16.65 6.72 -6.74
CA ARG A 323 -17.07 6.80 -8.16
C ARG A 323 -16.66 5.61 -9.04
N ASP A 324 -16.34 4.45 -8.46
CA ASP A 324 -16.26 3.21 -9.21
C ASP A 324 -17.68 2.66 -9.47
N GLY A 325 -18.29 3.18 -10.55
CA GLY A 325 -19.65 2.81 -10.95
C GLY A 325 -19.78 1.37 -11.45
N GLY A 326 -18.70 0.77 -11.95
CA GLY A 326 -18.72 -0.62 -12.43
C GLY A 326 -18.77 -1.60 -11.27
N THR A 327 -17.91 -1.43 -10.26
CA THR A 327 -17.98 -2.23 -9.02
C THR A 327 -19.33 -2.04 -8.33
N GLN A 328 -19.83 -0.80 -8.23
CA GLN A 328 -21.16 -0.53 -7.67
C GLN A 328 -22.28 -1.29 -8.40
N THR A 329 -22.26 -1.25 -9.74
CA THR A 329 -23.27 -1.93 -10.57
C THR A 329 -23.22 -3.43 -10.34
N TRP A 330 -22.02 -4.02 -10.30
CA TRP A 330 -21.83 -5.44 -10.05
C TRP A 330 -22.37 -5.87 -8.68
N LEU A 331 -22.09 -5.09 -7.63
CA LEU A 331 -22.58 -5.34 -6.27
C LEU A 331 -24.12 -5.26 -6.18
N ASN A 332 -24.73 -4.27 -6.85
CA ASN A 332 -26.19 -4.13 -6.89
C ASN A 332 -26.88 -5.31 -7.58
N GLN A 333 -26.27 -5.86 -8.63
CA GLN A 333 -26.82 -7.00 -9.37
C GLN A 333 -26.75 -8.33 -8.59
N ARG A 334 -25.94 -8.41 -7.54
CA ARG A 334 -25.64 -9.65 -6.80
C ARG A 334 -26.00 -9.57 -5.33
N LYS A 335 -26.99 -8.76 -4.97
CA LYS A 335 -27.41 -8.56 -3.57
C LYS A 335 -27.70 -9.87 -2.85
N ASP A 336 -28.49 -10.75 -3.46
CA ASP A 336 -28.91 -12.00 -2.83
C ASP A 336 -27.72 -12.95 -2.67
N TRP A 337 -26.91 -13.10 -3.74
CA TRP A 337 -25.67 -13.86 -3.68
C TRP A 337 -24.70 -13.36 -2.61
N LEU A 338 -24.55 -12.04 -2.44
CA LEU A 338 -23.69 -11.46 -1.42
C LEU A 338 -24.19 -11.78 0.00
N THR A 339 -25.51 -11.81 0.19
CA THR A 339 -26.11 -12.16 1.49
C THR A 339 -25.81 -13.61 1.85
N ASP A 340 -26.04 -14.53 0.92
CA ASP A 340 -25.74 -15.95 1.11
C ASP A 340 -24.24 -16.20 1.29
N TYR A 341 -23.41 -15.51 0.49
CA TYR A 341 -21.96 -15.57 0.60
C TYR A 341 -21.47 -15.18 1.98
N PHE A 342 -21.90 -14.04 2.53
CA PHE A 342 -21.46 -13.61 3.85
C PHE A 342 -22.04 -14.47 4.98
N ASN A 343 -23.25 -15.01 4.84
CA ASN A 343 -23.76 -16.01 5.78
C ASN A 343 -22.86 -17.24 5.82
N GLY A 344 -22.47 -17.78 4.66
CA GLY A 344 -21.54 -18.90 4.56
C GLY A 344 -20.16 -18.56 5.13
N PHE A 345 -19.62 -17.38 4.80
CA PHE A 345 -18.35 -16.90 5.31
C PHE A 345 -18.34 -16.84 6.85
N PHE A 346 -19.30 -16.15 7.47
CA PHE A 346 -19.36 -16.04 8.94
C PHE A 346 -19.66 -17.37 9.64
N SER A 347 -20.32 -18.30 8.95
CA SER A 347 -20.54 -19.66 9.48
C SER A 347 -19.28 -20.54 9.39
N SER A 348 -18.32 -20.18 8.54
CA SER A 348 -17.06 -20.93 8.33
C SER A 348 -15.89 -20.46 9.18
N ILE A 349 -16.02 -19.31 9.85
CA ILE A 349 -14.98 -18.78 10.73
C ILE A 349 -15.21 -19.27 12.16
N GLU A 350 -14.14 -19.36 12.92
CA GLU A 350 -14.18 -19.65 14.34
C GLU A 350 -14.30 -18.36 15.17
N SER A 351 -14.82 -18.46 16.39
CA SER A 351 -14.82 -17.34 17.33
C SER A 351 -13.40 -16.83 17.61
N SER A 352 -12.41 -17.72 17.55
CA SER A 352 -10.99 -17.42 17.70
C SER A 352 -10.47 -16.46 16.61
N ASP A 353 -11.13 -16.39 15.45
CA ASP A 353 -10.73 -15.54 14.32
C ASP A 353 -10.99 -14.06 14.53
N VAL A 354 -11.98 -13.74 15.38
CA VAL A 354 -12.40 -12.38 15.69
C VAL A 354 -12.06 -11.96 17.12
N LYS A 355 -11.55 -12.88 17.95
CA LYS A 355 -11.07 -12.59 19.31
C LYS A 355 -9.68 -11.94 19.30
N PRO A 356 -9.42 -10.94 20.17
CA PRO A 356 -8.10 -10.34 20.33
C PRO A 356 -7.01 -11.38 20.65
N ILE A 357 -5.83 -11.23 20.04
CA ILE A 357 -4.62 -11.99 20.41
C ILE A 357 -3.83 -11.20 21.46
N SER A 358 -2.86 -11.84 22.12
CA SER A 358 -1.96 -11.24 23.13
C SER A 358 -1.28 -9.93 22.71
N SER A 359 -1.15 -9.64 21.41
CA SER A 359 -0.66 -8.34 20.90
C SER A 359 -1.71 -7.65 20.02
N VAL A 360 -1.84 -6.32 20.19
CA VAL A 360 -2.77 -5.48 19.41
C VAL A 360 -2.38 -5.47 17.93
N GLU A 361 -1.09 -5.31 17.64
CA GLU A 361 -0.55 -5.26 16.27
C GLU A 361 -0.83 -6.56 15.50
N LEU A 362 -0.61 -7.71 16.12
CA LEU A 362 -0.86 -9.00 15.48
C LEU A 362 -2.37 -9.22 15.26
N PHE A 363 -3.21 -8.74 16.17
CA PHE A 363 -4.66 -8.78 16.01
C PHE A 363 -5.15 -7.90 14.86
N GLU A 364 -4.59 -6.70 14.68
CA GLU A 364 -4.92 -5.81 13.57
C GLU A 364 -4.56 -6.43 12.21
N TRP A 365 -3.39 -7.07 12.13
CA TRP A 365 -3.00 -7.84 10.95
C TRP A 365 -3.92 -9.05 10.69
N LYS A 366 -4.25 -9.82 11.73
CA LYS A 366 -5.18 -10.96 11.62
C LYS A 366 -6.54 -10.49 11.09
N MET A 367 -7.06 -9.39 11.63
CA MET A 367 -8.31 -8.80 11.17
C MET A 367 -8.23 -8.28 9.73
N ALA A 368 -7.11 -7.67 9.33
CA ALA A 368 -6.89 -7.24 7.96
C ALA A 368 -6.87 -8.43 6.99
N ARG A 369 -6.23 -9.55 7.38
CA ARG A 369 -6.22 -10.81 6.62
C ARG A 369 -7.61 -11.42 6.48
N LEU A 370 -8.38 -11.48 7.57
CA LEU A 370 -9.76 -11.97 7.55
C LEU A 370 -10.63 -11.17 6.57
N LYS A 371 -10.54 -9.84 6.63
CA LYS A 371 -11.25 -8.95 5.69
C LYS A 371 -10.78 -9.16 4.24
N ALA A 372 -9.48 -9.29 4.02
CA ALA A 372 -8.93 -9.51 2.69
C ALA A 372 -9.39 -10.84 2.08
N ALA A 373 -9.45 -11.91 2.88
CA ALA A 373 -9.97 -13.21 2.46
C ALA A 373 -11.44 -13.12 2.03
N ALA A 374 -12.29 -12.48 2.82
CA ALA A 374 -13.70 -12.24 2.45
C ALA A 374 -13.87 -11.39 1.17
N ILE A 375 -12.95 -10.45 0.95
CA ILE A 375 -12.97 -9.62 -0.26
C ILE A 375 -12.44 -10.38 -1.47
N HIS A 376 -11.50 -11.32 -1.27
CA HIS A 376 -10.84 -12.04 -2.34
C HIS A 376 -11.83 -12.77 -3.24
N ASP A 377 -12.76 -13.55 -2.66
CA ASP A 377 -13.75 -14.29 -3.46
C ASP A 377 -14.65 -13.35 -4.29
N ILE A 378 -15.02 -12.21 -3.71
CA ILE A 378 -15.82 -11.19 -4.41
C ILE A 378 -15.02 -10.67 -5.60
N ASN A 379 -13.78 -10.25 -5.39
CA ASN A 379 -12.94 -9.69 -6.44
C ASN A 379 -12.57 -10.73 -7.52
N SER A 380 -12.34 -11.99 -7.14
CA SER A 380 -12.13 -13.11 -8.05
C SER A 380 -13.35 -13.32 -8.96
N LYS A 381 -14.58 -13.11 -8.47
CA LYS A 381 -15.76 -13.12 -9.33
C LYS A 381 -15.90 -11.88 -10.21
N ILE A 382 -15.60 -10.69 -9.70
CA ILE A 382 -15.69 -9.46 -10.53
C ILE A 382 -14.68 -9.54 -11.68
N VAL A 383 -13.44 -9.98 -11.43
CA VAL A 383 -12.39 -9.96 -12.46
C VAL A 383 -12.66 -10.91 -13.62
N LEU A 384 -13.39 -12.00 -13.39
CA LEU A 384 -13.86 -12.92 -14.43
C LEU A 384 -14.83 -12.26 -15.42
N GLU A 385 -15.58 -11.26 -14.97
CA GLU A 385 -16.60 -10.56 -15.76
C GLU A 385 -16.14 -9.20 -16.27
N SER A 386 -15.10 -8.63 -15.65
CA SER A 386 -14.63 -7.27 -15.92
C SER A 386 -13.16 -7.08 -15.54
N THR A 387 -12.34 -6.64 -16.48
CA THR A 387 -10.92 -6.36 -16.22
C THR A 387 -10.75 -5.21 -15.23
N PHE A 388 -10.03 -5.43 -14.13
CA PHE A 388 -9.71 -4.38 -13.17
C PHE A 388 -8.78 -3.33 -13.79
N GLY A 389 -8.90 -2.08 -13.34
CA GLY A 389 -8.25 -0.91 -13.92
C GLY A 389 -8.93 -0.36 -15.19
N SER A 390 -9.76 -1.15 -15.86
CA SER A 390 -10.50 -0.70 -17.04
C SER A 390 -11.77 0.07 -16.62
N ARG A 391 -12.03 1.21 -17.27
CA ARG A 391 -13.23 2.04 -17.03
C ARG A 391 -13.47 2.43 -15.55
N GLY A 392 -12.42 2.43 -14.73
CA GLY A 392 -12.52 2.78 -13.32
C GLY A 392 -12.94 1.66 -12.38
N ILE A 393 -12.98 0.40 -12.82
CA ILE A 393 -13.32 -0.78 -12.00
C ILE A 393 -12.09 -1.23 -11.21
N TYR A 394 -12.16 -1.26 -9.88
CA TYR A 394 -11.06 -1.69 -9.02
C TYR A 394 -11.49 -2.67 -7.92
N GLY A 395 -12.71 -3.17 -7.99
CA GLY A 395 -13.24 -4.13 -7.04
C GLY A 395 -13.49 -3.55 -5.65
N VAL A 396 -13.81 -4.45 -4.73
CA VAL A 396 -13.92 -4.15 -3.30
C VAL A 396 -12.53 -4.06 -2.70
N ARG A 397 -12.31 -3.08 -1.82
CA ARG A 397 -11.01 -2.83 -1.18
C ARG A 397 -11.08 -2.78 0.33
N ASP A 398 -12.27 -2.65 0.90
CA ASP A 398 -12.47 -2.58 2.34
C ASP A 398 -13.74 -3.34 2.74
N LEU A 399 -13.72 -3.90 3.95
CA LEU A 399 -14.84 -4.57 4.58
C LEU A 399 -15.05 -3.93 5.95
N ALA A 400 -16.07 -3.07 6.02
CA ALA A 400 -16.46 -2.43 7.27
C ALA A 400 -17.36 -3.37 8.06
N LEU A 401 -16.81 -3.96 9.12
CA LEU A 401 -17.53 -4.75 10.10
C LEU A 401 -18.19 -3.79 11.08
N LEU A 402 -19.47 -3.48 10.86
CA LEU A 402 -20.22 -2.52 11.71
C LEU A 402 -20.57 -3.12 13.07
N ARG A 403 -20.83 -4.44 13.09
CA ARG A 403 -21.15 -5.22 14.27
C ARG A 403 -20.74 -6.65 14.02
N ILE A 404 -20.06 -7.28 14.97
CA ILE A 404 -19.92 -8.73 15.09
C ILE A 404 -20.07 -9.01 16.58
N ASN A 405 -21.24 -9.51 16.97
CA ASN A 405 -21.45 -10.00 18.33
C ASN A 405 -21.35 -11.51 18.31
N LEU A 406 -20.48 -12.05 19.16
CA LEU A 406 -20.40 -13.47 19.45
C LEU A 406 -21.10 -13.73 20.78
N LEU A 407 -22.13 -14.56 20.76
CA LEU A 407 -22.88 -14.99 21.94
C LEU A 407 -22.63 -16.49 22.13
N ALA A 408 -22.07 -16.88 23.28
CA ALA A 408 -21.96 -18.29 23.62
C ALA A 408 -23.37 -18.91 23.65
N ASP A 409 -23.54 -20.04 23.00
CA ASP A 409 -24.77 -20.83 23.13
C ASP A 409 -24.71 -21.51 24.52
N SER A 410 -25.63 -21.09 25.40
CA SER A 410 -25.58 -21.35 26.84
C SER A 410 -25.96 -22.78 27.21
#